data_AF-A0A402AIM4-F1
#
_entry.id   AF-A0A402AIM4-F1
#
_cell.length_a   1.000
_cell.length_b   1.000
_cell.length_c   1.000
_cell.angle_alpha   90.00
_cell.angle_beta   90.00
_cell.angle_gamma   90.00
#
_symmetry.space_group_name_H-M   'P 1'
#
loop_
_entity.id
_entity.type
_entity.pdbx_description
1 polymer ?
#
loop_
_entity_poly.entity_id
_entity_poly.type
_entity_poly.pdbx_seq_one_letter_code
_entity_poly.pdbx_strand_id
1 'polypeptide(L)'
;MKRCNALSYCTARVINFNEQWNAALARSTWIWLKNNDFPNEGQIFFCDGPQAKLTRIVAMIRERAQSVLLIDDSLEMLLSAFDALPNENQRVLSEHLTLAAFGYEECDQESTLQVIPFPNWAEVHNLAVNRPKEINHGEGQRWQPR
;
A
#
# COMPACT_ATOMS: atom_id res chain seq x y z
N MET A 1 -8.78 20.56 -4.01
CA MET A 1 -7.97 19.51 -3.33
C MET A 1 -8.67 18.17 -3.56
N LYS A 2 -8.09 17.24 -4.33
CA LYS A 2 -8.69 15.90 -4.51
C LYS A 2 -8.55 15.16 -3.17
N ARG A 3 -9.66 14.87 -2.49
CA ARG A 3 -9.67 14.06 -1.26
C ARG A 3 -9.29 12.63 -1.61
N CYS A 4 -8.49 11.98 -0.76
CA CYS A 4 -8.28 10.54 -0.83
C CYS A 4 -9.58 9.88 -0.35
N ASN A 5 -10.46 9.53 -1.29
CA ASN A 5 -11.81 9.04 -0.98
C ASN A 5 -11.83 7.57 -0.50
N ALA A 6 -10.67 6.92 -0.39
CA ALA A 6 -10.55 5.50 -0.05
C ALA A 6 -9.37 5.25 0.91
N LEU A 7 -9.34 5.94 2.05
CA LEU A 7 -8.42 5.60 3.15
C LEU A 7 -8.90 4.31 3.84
N SER A 8 -7.99 3.39 4.09
CA SER A 8 -8.24 2.19 4.89
C SER A 8 -7.01 1.85 5.73
N TYR A 9 -7.24 1.21 6.87
CA TYR A 9 -6.18 0.77 7.78
C TYR A 9 -5.91 -0.71 7.53
N CYS A 10 -4.64 -1.11 7.54
CA CYS A 10 -4.27 -2.50 7.39
C CYS A 10 -3.26 -2.90 8.48
N THR A 11 -3.54 -3.99 9.19
CA THR A 11 -2.67 -4.53 10.22
C THR A 11 -2.39 -6.00 9.96
N ALA A 12 -1.12 -6.38 10.01
CA ALA A 12 -0.69 -7.78 9.90
C ALA A 12 -0.48 -8.35 11.31
N ARG A 13 -1.57 -8.76 12.00
CA ARG A 13 -1.51 -9.25 13.38
C ARG A 13 -2.54 -10.35 13.71
N VAL A 14 -3.02 -11.08 12.72
CA VAL A 14 -3.91 -12.23 12.99
C VAL A 14 -3.10 -13.31 13.71
N ILE A 15 -3.54 -13.69 14.91
CA ILE A 15 -3.00 -14.84 15.64
C ILE A 15 -3.83 -16.03 15.20
N ASN A 16 -3.29 -16.85 14.28
CA ASN A 16 -4.01 -17.95 13.60
C ASN A 16 -4.65 -19.02 14.50
N PHE A 17 -4.45 -18.96 15.81
CA PHE A 17 -4.87 -20.01 16.73
C PHE A 17 -5.86 -19.55 17.81
N ASN A 18 -6.32 -18.28 17.78
CA ASN A 18 -7.26 -17.82 18.81
C ASN A 18 -8.26 -16.75 18.31
N GLU A 19 -9.47 -17.19 18.00
CA GLU A 19 -10.57 -16.34 17.55
C GLU A 19 -10.95 -15.25 18.57
N GLN A 20 -10.94 -15.57 19.87
CA GLN A 20 -11.28 -14.60 20.91
C GLN A 20 -10.25 -13.48 20.98
N TRP A 21 -8.97 -13.81 20.83
CA TRP A 21 -7.90 -12.81 20.77
C TRP A 21 -7.97 -11.96 19.51
N ASN A 22 -8.24 -12.56 18.36
CA ASN A 22 -8.43 -11.81 17.12
C ASN A 22 -9.62 -10.84 17.22
N ALA A 23 -10.73 -11.26 17.84
CA ALA A 23 -11.88 -10.39 18.08
C ALA A 23 -11.56 -9.25 19.07
N ALA A 24 -10.83 -9.55 20.15
CA ALA A 24 -10.40 -8.55 21.13
C ALA A 24 -9.43 -7.54 20.53
N LEU A 25 -8.48 -7.98 19.70
CA LEU A 25 -7.56 -7.13 18.96
C LEU A 25 -8.32 -6.23 18.00
N ALA A 26 -9.23 -6.79 17.20
CA ALA A 26 -10.01 -6.03 16.24
C ALA A 26 -10.84 -4.93 16.92
N ARG A 27 -11.49 -5.27 18.05
CA ARG A 27 -12.22 -4.31 18.88
C ARG A 27 -11.31 -3.22 19.43
N SER A 28 -10.14 -3.59 19.95
CA SER A 28 -9.19 -2.64 20.54
C SER A 28 -8.63 -1.66 19.51
N THR A 29 -8.26 -2.15 18.33
CA THR A 29 -7.80 -1.31 17.22
C THR A 29 -8.88 -0.32 16.79
N TRP A 30 -10.13 -0.78 16.64
CA TRP A 30 -11.25 0.10 16.29
C TRP A 30 -11.50 1.18 17.35
N ILE A 31 -11.51 0.81 18.64
CA ILE A 31 -11.67 1.77 19.75
C ILE A 31 -10.55 2.81 19.72
N TRP A 32 -9.30 2.38 19.51
CA TRP A 32 -8.16 3.28 19.47
C TRP A 32 -8.27 4.27 18.32
N LEU A 33 -8.60 3.81 17.10
CA LEU A 33 -8.79 4.69 15.95
C LEU A 33 -9.91 5.72 16.21
N LYS A 34 -11.05 5.25 16.72
CA LYS A 34 -12.19 6.10 17.06
C LYS A 34 -11.83 7.16 18.10
N ASN A 35 -11.15 6.77 19.18
CA ASN A 35 -10.83 7.66 20.29
C ASN A 35 -9.75 8.70 19.93
N ASN A 36 -9.01 8.50 18.84
CA ASN A 36 -8.01 9.44 18.34
C ASN A 36 -8.48 10.18 17.07
N ASP A 37 -9.79 10.18 16.81
CA ASP A 37 -10.43 10.90 15.69
C ASP A 37 -9.83 10.55 14.30
N PHE A 38 -9.39 9.29 14.13
CA PHE A 38 -8.94 8.82 12.82
C PHE A 38 -10.14 8.67 11.87
N PRO A 39 -10.04 9.15 10.62
CA PRO A 39 -11.12 9.06 9.65
C PRO A 39 -11.32 7.62 9.16
N ASN A 40 -12.56 7.21 8.85
CA ASN A 40 -12.88 5.86 8.37
C ASN A 40 -12.43 4.75 9.34
N GLU A 41 -12.62 4.96 10.64
CA GLU A 41 -12.24 4.04 11.72
C GLU A 41 -12.81 2.62 11.55
N GLY A 42 -13.92 2.47 10.83
CA GLY A 42 -14.51 1.17 10.50
C GLY A 42 -13.88 0.42 9.32
N GLN A 43 -12.97 1.04 8.57
CA GLN A 43 -12.33 0.45 7.38
C GLN A 43 -10.97 -0.14 7.75
N ILE A 44 -10.98 -1.29 8.44
CA ILE A 44 -9.76 -1.99 8.90
C ILE A 44 -9.68 -3.38 8.27
N PHE A 45 -8.55 -3.70 7.66
CA PHE A 45 -8.21 -5.04 7.19
C PHE A 45 -7.22 -5.70 8.14
N PHE A 46 -7.60 -6.84 8.70
CA PHE A 46 -6.73 -7.69 9.51
C PHE A 46 -6.17 -8.79 8.62
N CYS A 47 -4.86 -8.78 8.44
CA CYS A 47 -4.15 -9.71 7.58
C CYS A 47 -3.31 -10.67 8.41
N ASP A 48 -3.20 -11.90 7.92
CA ASP A 48 -2.30 -12.91 8.46
C ASP A 48 -0.90 -12.74 7.85
N GLY A 49 -0.20 -11.72 8.33
CA GLY A 49 1.16 -11.43 7.90
C GLY A 49 1.29 -10.61 6.59
N PRO A 50 2.54 -10.34 6.18
CA PRO A 50 2.84 -9.48 5.02
C PRO A 50 2.31 -10.02 3.68
N GLN A 51 2.41 -11.34 3.44
CA GLN A 51 1.95 -11.93 2.17
C GLN A 51 0.43 -11.84 2.01
N ALA A 52 -0.34 -12.08 3.08
CA ALA A 52 -1.79 -11.91 3.08
C ALA A 52 -2.18 -10.43 2.86
N LYS A 53 -1.44 -9.51 3.46
CA LYS A 53 -1.60 -8.06 3.24
C LYS A 53 -1.44 -7.69 1.77
N LEU A 54 -0.33 -8.09 1.15
CA LEU A 54 -0.08 -7.79 -0.27
C LEU A 54 -1.11 -8.45 -1.19
N THR A 55 -1.52 -9.68 -0.90
CA THR A 55 -2.58 -10.38 -1.65
C THR A 55 -3.92 -9.62 -1.56
N ARG A 56 -4.27 -9.10 -0.38
CA ARG A 56 -5.47 -8.27 -0.20
C ARG A 56 -5.39 -6.98 -1.01
N ILE A 57 -4.22 -6.34 -1.06
CA ILE A 57 -3.98 -5.13 -1.85
C ILE A 57 -4.14 -5.42 -3.35
N VAL A 58 -3.61 -6.55 -3.85
CA VAL A 58 -3.83 -6.99 -5.25
C VAL A 58 -5.32 -7.09 -5.57
N ALA A 59 -6.10 -7.72 -4.68
CA ALA A 59 -7.55 -7.83 -4.87
C ALA A 59 -8.21 -6.45 -4.92
N MET A 60 -7.83 -5.52 -4.04
CA MET A 60 -8.35 -4.15 -4.03
C MET A 60 -8.01 -3.38 -5.32
N ILE A 61 -6.77 -3.51 -5.82
CA ILE A 61 -6.34 -2.89 -7.07
C ILE A 61 -7.18 -3.41 -8.23
N ARG A 62 -7.37 -4.73 -8.32
CA ARG A 62 -8.18 -5.35 -9.38
C ARG A 62 -9.66 -4.97 -9.31
N GLU A 63 -10.24 -4.92 -8.11
CA GLU A 63 -11.65 -4.57 -7.89
C GLU A 63 -11.94 -3.10 -8.20
N ARG A 64 -11.01 -2.19 -7.90
CA ARG A 64 -11.25 -0.74 -7.94
C ARG A 64 -10.52 -0.02 -9.06
N ALA A 65 -9.60 -0.69 -9.75
CA ALA A 65 -8.71 -0.13 -10.77
C ALA A 65 -8.00 1.16 -10.28
N GLN A 66 -7.44 1.11 -9.07
CA GLN A 66 -6.81 2.26 -8.41
C GLN A 66 -5.38 1.95 -7.96
N SER A 67 -4.48 2.92 -8.12
CA SER A 67 -3.17 2.89 -7.49
C SER A 67 -3.31 2.99 -5.97
N VAL A 68 -2.42 2.30 -5.27
CA VAL A 68 -2.38 2.23 -3.81
C VAL A 68 -1.07 2.83 -3.32
N LEU A 69 -1.15 3.65 -2.28
CA LEU A 69 -0.01 4.03 -1.46
C LEU A 69 -0.12 3.25 -0.15
N LEU A 70 0.82 2.34 0.09
CA LEU A 70 0.94 1.64 1.37
C LEU A 70 2.00 2.35 2.21
N ILE A 71 1.62 2.81 3.40
CA ILE A 71 2.56 3.29 4.41
C ILE A 71 2.75 2.17 5.43
N ASP A 72 3.98 1.70 5.61
CA ASP A 72 4.28 0.57 6.51
C ASP A 72 5.73 0.63 7.00
N ASP A 73 5.99 0.20 8.23
CA ASP A 73 7.31 0.18 8.86
C ASP A 73 8.04 -1.17 8.67
N SER A 74 7.39 -2.14 8.04
CA SER A 74 7.88 -3.51 7.87
C SER A 74 8.52 -3.76 6.49
N LEU A 75 9.36 -2.83 5.99
CA LEU A 75 9.88 -2.83 4.61
C LEU A 75 10.46 -4.18 4.19
N GLU A 76 11.45 -4.70 4.92
CA GLU A 76 12.16 -5.94 4.57
C GLU A 76 11.21 -7.15 4.50
N MET A 77 10.27 -7.24 5.45
CA MET A 77 9.28 -8.32 5.48
C MET A 77 8.29 -8.23 4.32
N LEU A 78 7.93 -7.01 3.91
CA LEU A 78 7.06 -6.79 2.76
C LEU A 78 7.75 -7.10 1.43
N LEU A 79 9.02 -6.73 1.28
CA LEU A 79 9.79 -7.08 0.07
C LEU A 79 9.98 -8.59 -0.05
N SER A 80 10.37 -9.25 1.03
CA SER A 80 10.48 -10.72 1.02
C SER A 80 9.14 -11.39 0.70
N ALA A 81 8.03 -10.87 1.23
CA ALA A 81 6.70 -11.39 0.92
C ALA A 81 6.27 -11.09 -0.52
N PHE A 82 6.67 -9.95 -1.08
CA PHE A 82 6.45 -9.60 -2.48
C PHE A 82 7.14 -10.59 -3.41
N ASP A 83 8.42 -10.90 -3.15
CA ASP A 83 9.21 -11.85 -3.96
C ASP A 83 8.62 -13.28 -3.92
N ALA A 84 7.91 -13.62 -2.83
CA ALA A 84 7.24 -14.91 -2.68
C ALA A 84 5.85 -14.98 -3.36
N LEU A 85 5.31 -13.88 -3.87
CA LEU A 85 4.01 -13.88 -4.57
C LEU A 85 4.14 -14.47 -5.97
N PRO A 86 3.03 -14.98 -6.56
CA PRO A 86 3.00 -15.32 -7.97
C PRO A 86 3.36 -14.12 -8.87
N ASN A 87 4.09 -14.36 -9.97
CA ASN A 87 4.57 -13.31 -10.88
C ASN A 87 3.47 -12.36 -11.37
N GLU A 88 2.25 -12.87 -11.58
CA GLU A 88 1.10 -12.04 -11.97
C GLU A 88 0.75 -11.00 -10.89
N ASN A 89 0.78 -11.42 -9.63
CA ASN A 89 0.51 -10.54 -8.49
C ASN A 89 1.66 -9.56 -8.27
N GLN A 90 2.91 -10.00 -8.43
CA GLN A 90 4.07 -9.10 -8.41
C GLN A 90 3.92 -8.00 -9.46
N ARG A 91 3.56 -8.36 -10.70
CA ARG A 91 3.34 -7.40 -11.78
C ARG A 91 2.27 -6.37 -11.44
N VAL A 92 1.12 -6.82 -10.94
CA VAL A 92 0.03 -5.89 -10.53
C VAL A 92 0.52 -4.91 -9.47
N LEU A 93 1.28 -5.38 -8.48
CA LEU A 93 1.82 -4.52 -7.43
C LEU A 93 2.89 -3.57 -7.98
N SER A 94 3.82 -4.03 -8.82
CA SER A 94 4.83 -3.17 -9.45
C SER A 94 4.22 -2.04 -10.28
N GLU A 95 3.07 -2.28 -10.92
CA GLU A 95 2.39 -1.29 -11.77
C GLU A 95 1.53 -0.29 -10.97
N HIS A 96 1.05 -0.67 -9.79
CA HIS A 96 -0.01 0.08 -9.09
C HIS A 96 0.22 0.38 -7.61
N LEU A 97 1.21 -0.26 -6.97
CA LEU A 97 1.54 -0.04 -5.57
C LEU A 97 2.83 0.79 -5.44
N THR A 98 2.75 1.85 -4.65
CA THR A 98 3.92 2.51 -4.08
C THR A 98 3.98 2.18 -2.58
N LEU A 99 5.12 1.67 -2.11
CA LEU A 99 5.40 1.44 -0.69
C LEU A 99 6.19 2.62 -0.12
N ALA A 100 5.58 3.34 0.82
CA ALA A 100 6.24 4.34 1.65
C ALA A 100 6.79 3.67 2.92
N ALA A 101 8.11 3.50 2.96
CA ALA A 101 8.81 2.80 4.03
C ALA A 101 8.92 3.70 5.28
N PHE A 102 7.98 3.53 6.22
CA PHE A 102 7.93 4.35 7.42
C PHE A 102 9.13 4.10 8.33
N GLY A 103 9.81 5.17 8.76
CA GLY A 103 11.01 5.07 9.60
C GLY A 103 12.32 4.89 8.84
N TYR A 104 12.29 4.89 7.50
CA TYR A 104 13.48 4.77 6.65
C TYR A 104 13.86 6.14 6.06
N GLU A 105 15.12 6.54 6.24
CA GLU A 105 15.71 7.74 5.63
C GLU A 105 16.05 7.53 4.14
N GLU A 106 16.56 6.35 3.82
CA GLU A 106 16.96 5.93 2.48
C GLU A 106 16.51 4.48 2.23
N CYS A 107 16.40 4.09 0.96
CA CYS A 107 15.98 2.75 0.56
C CYS A 107 16.88 2.27 -0.59
N ASP A 108 17.95 1.56 -0.26
CA ASP A 108 18.96 1.10 -1.23
C ASP A 108 18.66 -0.27 -1.84
N GLN A 109 17.41 -0.74 -1.71
CA GLN A 109 17.03 -2.08 -2.13
C GLN A 109 16.63 -2.10 -3.60
N GLU A 110 17.34 -2.90 -4.41
CA GLU A 110 16.91 -3.21 -5.76
C GLU A 110 15.66 -4.10 -5.70
N SER A 111 14.50 -3.51 -5.94
CA SER A 111 13.21 -4.22 -6.06
C SER A 111 12.45 -3.71 -7.27
N THR A 112 11.65 -4.58 -7.88
CA THR A 112 10.68 -4.19 -8.91
C THR A 112 9.44 -3.53 -8.30
N LEU A 113 9.27 -3.56 -6.97
CA LEU A 113 8.27 -2.79 -6.27
C LEU A 113 8.77 -1.35 -6.08
N GLN A 114 7.92 -0.37 -6.40
CA GLN A 114 8.26 1.03 -6.16
C GLN A 114 8.27 1.33 -4.67
N VAL A 115 9.45 1.61 -4.11
CA VAL A 115 9.65 2.01 -2.72
C VAL A 115 10.07 3.47 -2.66
N ILE A 116 9.51 4.23 -1.71
CA ILE A 116 9.97 5.57 -1.36
C ILE A 116 10.28 5.62 0.15
N PRO A 117 11.39 6.24 0.57
CA PRO A 117 11.65 6.44 1.98
C PRO A 117 10.59 7.35 2.59
N PHE A 118 10.21 7.08 3.83
CA PHE A 118 9.27 7.90 4.59
C PHE A 118 9.69 7.98 6.07
N PRO A 119 10.61 8.87 6.42
CA PRO A 119 11.26 8.83 7.74
C PRO A 119 10.28 9.02 8.90
N ASN A 120 9.33 9.94 8.74
CA ASN A 120 8.36 10.28 9.78
C ASN A 120 7.18 11.10 9.21
N TRP A 121 6.13 11.29 10.02
CA TRP A 121 4.91 12.00 9.62
C TRP A 121 5.10 13.49 9.29
N ALA A 122 6.18 14.15 9.75
CA ALA A 122 6.43 15.55 9.38
C ALA A 122 6.74 15.69 7.89
N GLU A 123 7.13 14.59 7.22
CA GLU A 123 7.45 14.55 5.79
C GLU A 123 6.29 14.09 4.91
N VAL A 124 5.06 13.98 5.45
CA VAL A 124 3.89 13.46 4.71
C VAL A 124 3.63 14.21 3.39
N HIS A 125 4.04 15.47 3.31
CA HIS A 125 3.93 16.28 2.09
C HIS A 125 4.79 15.75 0.93
N ASN A 126 5.90 15.06 1.22
CA ASN A 126 6.79 14.48 0.22
C ASN A 126 6.15 13.29 -0.51
N LEU A 127 5.21 12.59 0.13
CA LEU A 127 4.47 11.46 -0.47
C LEU A 127 3.57 11.90 -1.64
N ALA A 128 3.13 13.16 -1.69
CA ALA A 128 2.26 13.67 -2.73
C ALA A 128 3.01 14.03 -4.04
N VAL A 129 4.33 14.18 -3.98
CA VAL A 129 5.18 14.71 -5.06
C VAL A 129 5.74 13.59 -5.96
N ASN A 130 5.87 12.37 -5.45
CA ASN A 130 6.39 11.20 -6.18
C ASN A 130 5.33 10.46 -7.00
N ARG A 131 4.52 11.19 -7.79
CA ARG A 131 3.67 10.51 -8.79
C ARG A 131 4.57 9.96 -9.90
N PRO A 132 4.33 8.72 -10.38
CA PRO A 132 4.90 8.28 -11.64
C PRO A 132 4.55 9.33 -12.70
N LYS A 133 5.56 9.80 -13.45
CA LYS A 133 5.30 10.60 -14.65
C LYS A 133 4.36 9.79 -15.52
N GLU A 134 3.23 10.36 -15.91
CA GLU A 134 2.35 9.78 -16.91
C GLU A 134 3.23 9.34 -18.10
N ILE A 135 3.26 8.04 -18.36
CA ILE A 135 3.85 7.52 -19.58
C ILE A 135 2.95 8.09 -20.68
N ASN A 136 3.44 9.09 -21.40
CA ASN A 136 2.82 9.56 -22.63
C ASN A 136 2.70 8.36 -23.57
N HIS A 137 1.54 7.69 -23.57
CA HIS A 137 1.16 6.83 -24.67
C HIS A 137 1.09 7.73 -25.90
N GLY A 138 1.96 7.44 -26.86
CA GLY A 138 2.24 8.31 -27.99
C GLY A 138 0.97 8.72 -28.74
N GLU A 139 0.86 10.02 -28.99
CA GLU A 139 0.05 10.55 -30.08
C GLU A 139 0.97 11.40 -30.96
N GLY A 140 0.99 11.08 -32.26
CA GLY A 140 1.47 12.00 -33.29
C GLY A 140 2.56 11.51 -34.23
N GLN A 141 2.49 10.26 -34.75
CA GLN A 141 3.02 10.04 -36.10
C GLN A 141 2.15 10.84 -37.08
N ARG A 142 2.65 12.02 -37.46
CA ARG A 142 2.03 12.91 -38.43
C ARG A 142 2.18 12.30 -39.82
N TRP A 143 1.12 11.68 -40.31
CA TRP A 143 1.01 11.23 -41.70
C TRP A 143 1.15 12.44 -42.64
N GLN A 144 2.04 12.36 -43.62
CA GLN A 144 2.11 13.32 -44.74
C GLN A 144 1.57 12.64 -46.00
N PRO A 145 0.54 13.16 -46.67
CA PRO A 145 0.23 12.74 -48.02
C PRO A 145 1.14 13.46 -49.03
N ARG A 146 1.41 12.74 -50.12
CA ARG A 146 2.24 13.14 -51.26
C ARG A 146 1.68 14.35 -52.00
#